data_AF-A0A948ZLC1-F1
#
_entry.id   AF-A0A948ZLC1-F1
#
_cell.length_a   1.000
_cell.length_b   1.000
_cell.length_c   1.000
_cell.angle_alpha   90.00
_cell.angle_beta   90.00
_cell.angle_gamma   90.00
#
_symmetry.space_group_name_H-M   'P 1'
#
loop_
_entity.id
_entity.type
_entity.pdbx_description
1 polymer ?
#
loop_
_entity_poly.entity_id
_entity_poly.type
_entity_poly.pdbx_seq_one_letter_code
_entity_poly.pdbx_strand_id
1 'polypeptide(L)'
;MSIKLDCPRCKTPLQVPGKLAGGYVNCPHCKGRLWVSKDAAAEKTPSAPLAEPPLKREPAPIEPSPPSPAIPDPPPPPAPRKKVARFISAETADSTLRPAADGKLPELQLDEGAIRQKPQEKSSSMNPLVLLGVLSVSVVLSIVLAMIDLNPPADPRSKTKEQQRYLIERDFFGTGNIDNRTLKPYQILLREAQRAYTRGDYKTERENYRRVLEMLRAERGADRKGLTGSRRRDMQLEEAISVLLSGE
;
A
#
# COMPACT_ATOMS: atom_id res chain seq x y z
N MET A 1 15.74 -23.64 36.38
CA MET A 1 15.87 -22.17 36.26
C MET A 1 14.46 -21.59 36.15
N SER A 2 14.15 -20.57 36.96
CA SER A 2 12.87 -19.86 36.96
C SER A 2 13.00 -18.51 36.24
N ILE A 3 12.02 -18.16 35.42
CA ILE A 3 11.93 -16.90 34.67
C ILE A 3 11.02 -15.96 35.46
N LYS A 4 11.49 -14.73 35.72
CA LYS A 4 10.70 -13.68 36.37
C LYS A 4 10.02 -12.85 35.29
N LEU A 5 8.69 -12.77 35.33
CA LEU A 5 7.88 -12.00 34.37
C LEU A 5 6.64 -11.42 35.06
N ASP A 6 6.23 -10.23 34.66
CA ASP A 6 5.08 -9.54 35.24
C ASP A 6 3.78 -9.91 34.49
N CYS A 7 2.72 -10.22 35.24
CA CYS A 7 1.43 -10.52 34.63
C CYS A 7 0.79 -9.25 34.04
N PRO A 8 0.37 -9.22 32.76
CA PRO A 8 -0.21 -8.03 32.13
C PRO A 8 -1.59 -7.65 32.69
N ARG A 9 -2.27 -8.57 33.39
CA ARG A 9 -3.59 -8.30 33.99
C ARG A 9 -3.51 -7.71 35.38
N CYS A 10 -2.69 -8.28 36.27
CA CYS A 10 -2.63 -7.88 37.67
C CYS A 10 -1.30 -7.21 38.08
N LYS A 11 -0.33 -7.10 37.15
CA LYS A 11 1.00 -6.52 37.36
C LYS A 11 1.83 -7.15 38.50
N THR A 12 1.42 -8.34 38.96
CA THR A 12 2.12 -9.07 40.01
C THR A 12 3.30 -9.84 39.38
N PRO A 13 4.50 -9.78 39.97
CA PRO A 13 5.65 -10.53 39.47
C PRO A 13 5.42 -12.04 39.67
N LEU A 14 5.61 -12.82 38.60
CA LEU A 14 5.43 -14.26 38.58
C LEU A 14 6.77 -14.96 38.31
N GLN A 15 7.03 -16.05 39.03
CA GLN A 15 8.13 -16.96 38.71
C GLN A 15 7.57 -18.19 37.99
N VAL A 16 7.95 -18.35 36.72
CA VAL A 16 7.51 -19.49 35.90
C VAL A 16 8.69 -20.43 35.66
N PRO A 17 8.52 -21.77 35.76
CA PRO A 17 9.55 -22.72 35.39
C PRO A 17 9.94 -22.58 33.91
N GLY A 18 11.24 -22.57 33.59
CA GLY A 18 11.70 -22.45 32.20
C GLY A 18 11.20 -23.56 31.25
N LYS A 19 10.71 -24.69 31.79
CA LYS A 19 10.08 -25.76 31.01
C LYS A 19 8.77 -25.34 30.32
N LEU A 20 8.14 -24.27 30.80
CA LEU A 20 6.89 -23.73 30.26
C LEU A 20 7.14 -22.55 29.29
N ALA A 21 8.41 -22.29 28.94
CA ALA A 21 8.75 -21.29 27.93
C ALA A 21 8.26 -21.76 26.54
N GLY A 22 7.57 -20.87 25.83
CA GLY A 22 6.85 -21.19 24.59
C GLY A 22 5.44 -21.77 24.80
N GLY A 23 4.85 -21.62 25.99
CA GLY A 23 3.52 -22.12 26.31
C GLY A 23 2.64 -21.10 27.06
N TYR A 24 1.37 -21.45 27.25
CA TYR A 24 0.42 -20.69 28.06
C TYR A 24 0.47 -21.17 29.52
N VAL A 25 0.54 -20.22 30.45
CA VAL A 25 0.45 -20.46 31.90
C VAL A 25 -0.65 -19.61 32.52
N ASN A 26 -1.28 -20.13 33.58
CA ASN A 26 -2.30 -19.41 34.33
C ASN A 26 -1.65 -18.63 35.47
N CYS A 27 -2.00 -17.35 35.60
CA CYS A 27 -1.59 -16.56 36.76
C CYS A 27 -2.35 -17.01 38.02
N PRO A 28 -1.68 -17.27 39.15
CA PRO A 28 -2.33 -17.68 40.40
C PRO A 28 -3.18 -16.57 41.04
N HIS A 29 -2.88 -15.30 40.77
CA HIS A 29 -3.59 -14.17 41.36
C HIS A 29 -4.88 -13.80 40.61
N CYS A 30 -4.83 -13.70 39.28
CA CYS A 30 -5.96 -13.25 38.47
C CYS A 30 -6.62 -14.35 37.62
N LYS A 31 -6.07 -15.58 37.64
CA LYS A 31 -6.49 -16.72 36.81
C LYS A 31 -6.46 -16.45 35.29
N GLY A 32 -5.81 -15.36 34.86
CA GLY A 32 -5.62 -15.05 33.44
C GLY A 32 -4.59 -15.96 32.78
N ARG A 33 -4.82 -16.31 31.52
CA ARG A 33 -3.84 -17.01 30.67
C ARG A 33 -2.79 -16.01 30.17
N LEU A 34 -1.52 -16.36 30.31
CA LEU A 34 -0.37 -15.59 29.86
C LEU A 34 0.51 -16.46 28.97
N TRP A 35 0.96 -15.92 27.83
CA TRP A 35 1.95 -16.55 26.97
C TRP A 35 3.37 -16.22 27.46
N VAL A 36 4.22 -17.23 27.64
CA VAL A 36 5.63 -17.05 28.02
C VAL A 36 6.49 -17.23 26.78
N SER A 37 7.14 -16.16 26.29
CA SER A 37 8.03 -16.25 25.12
C SER A 37 9.27 -17.10 25.43
N LYS A 38 9.70 -17.89 24.44
CA LYS A 38 10.88 -18.76 24.54
C LYS A 38 12.18 -17.94 24.70
N ASP A 39 12.19 -16.73 24.18
CA ASP A 39 13.36 -15.85 24.15
C ASP A 39 13.71 -15.26 25.53
N ALA A 40 12.71 -15.12 26.41
CA ALA A 40 12.92 -14.65 27.79
C ALA A 40 13.71 -15.64 28.67
N ALA A 41 13.87 -16.89 28.23
CA ALA A 41 14.68 -17.90 28.90
C ALA A 41 16.18 -17.82 28.54
N ALA A 42 16.52 -17.14 27.44
CA ALA A 42 17.87 -17.15 26.87
C ALA A 42 18.74 -15.97 27.32
N GLU A 43 18.18 -14.97 28.01
CA GLU A 43 18.85 -13.69 28.24
C GLU A 43 19.20 -13.46 29.71
N LYS A 44 20.02 -14.34 30.31
CA LYS A 44 20.89 -14.01 31.46
C LYS A 44 22.15 -14.87 31.46
N THR A 45 23.09 -14.54 30.57
CA THR A 45 24.52 -14.79 30.81
C THR A 45 25.15 -13.43 31.12
N PRO A 46 25.55 -13.15 32.38
CA PRO A 46 26.29 -11.94 32.70
C PRO A 46 27.71 -12.06 32.14
N SER A 47 28.04 -11.14 31.23
CA SER A 47 29.40 -10.92 30.72
C SER A 47 30.36 -10.53 31.85
N ALA A 48 31.56 -11.07 31.75
CA ALA A 48 32.71 -10.86 32.62
C ALA A 48 33.23 -9.40 32.62
N PRO A 49 34.00 -8.99 33.65
CA PRO A 49 34.81 -7.78 33.59
C PRO A 49 36.31 -8.08 33.37
N LEU A 50 36.96 -7.12 32.68
CA LEU A 50 38.38 -6.75 32.71
C LEU A 50 39.45 -7.70 32.15
N ALA A 51 40.07 -7.32 31.04
CA ALA A 51 41.51 -7.03 30.97
C ALA A 51 41.88 -6.30 29.66
N GLU A 52 42.64 -5.21 29.83
CA GLU A 52 43.16 -4.28 28.82
C GLU A 52 44.61 -4.69 28.38
N PRO A 53 45.35 -3.93 27.54
CA PRO A 53 46.12 -4.40 26.36
C PRO A 53 47.65 -4.49 26.65
N PRO A 54 48.62 -4.70 25.70
CA PRO A 54 49.02 -3.73 24.65
C PRO A 54 49.70 -4.32 23.37
N LEU A 55 50.21 -3.42 22.51
CA LEU A 55 51.24 -3.53 21.43
C LEU A 55 50.68 -3.23 20.01
N LYS A 56 50.73 -1.98 19.55
CA LYS A 56 51.89 -1.27 18.95
C LYS A 56 52.36 -1.90 17.63
N ARG A 57 51.87 -1.37 16.50
CA ARG A 57 52.62 -1.30 15.23
C ARG A 57 52.35 0.03 14.52
N GLU A 58 53.46 0.71 14.28
CA GLU A 58 53.61 1.99 13.59
C GLU A 58 53.31 1.91 12.08
N PRO A 59 53.05 3.07 11.44
CA PRO A 59 52.70 3.20 10.03
C PRO A 59 53.93 3.50 9.15
N ALA A 60 53.90 3.04 7.90
CA ALA A 60 54.84 3.41 6.84
C ALA A 60 54.23 3.04 5.46
N PRO A 61 54.74 3.56 4.34
CA PRO A 61 54.62 4.93 3.85
C PRO A 61 53.73 5.06 2.60
N ILE A 62 53.20 6.26 2.39
CA ILE A 62 52.47 6.68 1.19
C ILE A 62 53.49 6.92 0.06
N GLU A 63 53.33 6.23 -1.06
CA GLU A 63 54.04 6.50 -2.31
C GLU A 63 53.02 6.92 -3.39
N PRO A 64 53.27 8.01 -4.16
CA PRO A 64 52.28 8.60 -5.06
C PRO A 64 52.47 8.15 -6.51
N SER A 65 51.38 7.83 -7.22
CA SER A 65 51.21 7.94 -8.69
C SER A 65 49.90 7.25 -9.14
N PRO A 66 49.35 7.51 -10.35
CA PRO A 66 49.49 8.64 -11.29
C PRO A 66 48.13 9.36 -11.55
N PRO A 67 48.09 10.50 -12.27
CA PRO A 67 46.85 11.22 -12.57
C PRO A 67 45.98 10.43 -13.56
N SER A 68 44.79 10.05 -13.09
CA SER A 68 43.73 9.48 -13.94
C SER A 68 43.11 10.60 -14.82
N PRO A 69 42.83 10.32 -16.10
CA PRO A 69 42.30 11.32 -17.03
C PRO A 69 40.93 11.83 -16.60
N ALA A 70 40.75 13.15 -16.70
CA ALA A 70 39.53 13.86 -16.41
C ALA A 70 38.35 13.33 -17.24
N ILE A 71 37.42 12.67 -16.54
CA ILE A 71 36.08 12.41 -17.06
C ILE A 71 35.34 13.76 -17.00
N PRO A 72 34.77 14.26 -18.11
CA PRO A 72 33.95 15.47 -18.07
C PRO A 72 32.75 15.25 -17.16
N ASP A 73 32.56 16.16 -16.21
CA ASP A 73 31.46 16.15 -15.25
C ASP A 73 30.11 16.01 -15.99
N PRO A 74 29.26 15.04 -15.62
CA PRO A 74 27.88 15.05 -16.06
C PRO A 74 27.17 16.27 -15.47
N PRO A 75 26.31 16.97 -16.25
CA PRO A 75 25.60 18.14 -15.76
C PRO A 75 24.77 17.79 -14.52
N PRO A 76 24.67 18.72 -13.54
CA PRO A 76 23.97 18.45 -12.30
C PRO A 76 22.51 18.07 -12.56
N PRO A 77 21.97 17.03 -11.90
CA PRO A 77 20.58 16.63 -12.06
C PRO A 77 19.67 17.80 -11.65
N PRO A 78 18.60 18.08 -12.41
CA PRO A 78 17.68 19.15 -12.08
C PRO A 78 17.08 18.89 -10.70
N ALA A 79 17.24 19.88 -9.81
CA ALA A 79 16.77 19.81 -8.44
C ALA A 79 15.28 19.39 -8.38
N PRO A 80 14.89 18.52 -7.43
CA PRO A 80 13.52 18.06 -7.30
C PRO A 80 12.61 19.25 -7.00
N ARG A 81 11.73 19.59 -7.96
CA ARG A 81 10.70 20.60 -7.77
C ARG A 81 9.75 20.10 -6.70
N LYS A 82 9.85 20.66 -5.50
CA LYS A 82 8.90 20.44 -4.40
C LYS A 82 7.50 20.82 -4.91
N LYS A 83 6.66 19.82 -5.20
CA LYS A 83 5.23 20.02 -5.40
C LYS A 83 4.60 20.28 -4.04
N VAL A 84 4.72 21.52 -3.59
CA VAL A 84 3.94 22.00 -2.45
C VAL A 84 2.53 22.21 -2.98
N ALA A 85 1.54 21.57 -2.35
CA ALA A 85 0.14 21.85 -2.62
C ALA A 85 -0.11 23.33 -2.29
N ARG A 86 -0.25 24.15 -3.33
CA ARG A 86 -0.64 25.54 -3.21
C ARG A 86 -2.13 25.53 -2.88
N PHE A 87 -2.49 26.02 -1.70
CA PHE A 87 -3.88 26.33 -1.37
C PHE A 87 -4.41 27.25 -2.46
N ILE A 88 -5.37 26.77 -3.23
CA ILE A 88 -6.21 27.62 -4.06
C ILE A 88 -7.23 28.18 -3.08
N SER A 89 -6.93 29.35 -2.50
CA SER A 89 -7.98 30.21 -1.99
C SER A 89 -8.90 30.49 -3.17
N ALA A 90 -10.17 30.13 -3.05
CA ALA A 90 -11.22 30.49 -3.99
C ALA A 90 -11.43 32.01 -3.90
N GLU A 91 -10.45 32.76 -4.38
CA GLU A 91 -10.56 34.18 -4.63
C GLU A 91 -10.86 34.31 -6.12
N THR A 92 -11.97 35.01 -6.38
CA THR A 92 -12.45 35.45 -7.70
C THR A 92 -12.83 34.34 -8.68
N ALA A 93 -13.86 33.56 -8.34
CA ALA A 93 -14.94 33.44 -9.32
C ALA A 93 -15.50 34.87 -9.47
N ASP A 94 -15.42 35.44 -10.66
CA ASP A 94 -16.03 36.71 -11.01
C ASP A 94 -17.55 36.61 -10.78
N SER A 95 -17.98 36.83 -9.53
CA SER A 95 -19.34 37.19 -9.21
C SER A 95 -19.55 38.60 -9.75
N THR A 96 -20.40 38.70 -10.77
CA THR A 96 -20.90 39.93 -11.40
C THR A 96 -21.78 40.75 -10.44
N LEU A 97 -21.35 40.96 -9.20
CA LEU A 97 -22.01 41.82 -8.23
C LEU A 97 -20.97 42.82 -7.73
N ARG A 98 -20.98 44.01 -8.33
CA ARG A 98 -20.13 45.11 -7.90
C ARG A 98 -20.60 45.58 -6.52
N PRO A 99 -19.76 45.50 -5.47
CA PRO A 99 -20.09 46.09 -4.18
C PRO A 99 -20.07 47.62 -4.30
N ALA A 100 -21.09 48.28 -3.76
CA ALA A 100 -21.12 49.73 -3.66
C ALA A 100 -20.07 50.23 -2.63
N ALA A 101 -19.51 51.41 -2.86
CA ALA A 101 -18.35 51.95 -2.13
C ALA A 101 -18.58 52.21 -0.62
N ASP A 102 -19.83 52.15 -0.15
CA ASP A 102 -20.21 52.55 1.21
C ASP A 102 -20.39 51.37 2.20
N GLY A 103 -20.06 50.14 1.81
CA GLY A 103 -20.05 48.98 2.71
C GLY A 103 -21.42 48.56 3.28
N LYS A 104 -22.52 49.14 2.78
CA LYS A 104 -23.88 48.67 3.07
C LYS A 104 -24.30 47.62 2.05
N LEU A 105 -24.84 46.49 2.53
CA LEU A 105 -25.49 45.51 1.66
C LEU A 105 -26.59 46.21 0.86
N PRO A 106 -26.61 46.10 -0.48
CA PRO A 106 -27.72 46.59 -1.27
C PRO A 106 -28.99 45.89 -0.81
N GLU A 107 -30.06 46.65 -0.57
CA GLU A 107 -31.38 46.08 -0.34
C GLU A 107 -31.70 45.14 -1.50
N LEU A 108 -31.83 43.85 -1.19
CA LEU A 108 -32.48 42.87 -2.04
C LEU A 108 -33.93 43.33 -2.22
N GLN A 109 -34.16 44.21 -3.19
CA GLN A 109 -35.47 44.37 -3.80
C GLN A 109 -35.74 43.06 -4.55
N LEU A 110 -36.36 42.12 -3.85
CA LEU A 110 -37.15 41.10 -4.50
C LEU A 110 -38.22 41.87 -5.27
N ASP A 111 -38.02 42.03 -6.57
CA ASP A 111 -39.12 42.21 -7.50
C ASP A 111 -40.03 40.99 -7.29
N GLU A 112 -41.02 41.19 -6.43
CA GLU A 112 -42.22 40.38 -6.39
C GLU A 112 -42.90 40.62 -7.73
N GLY A 113 -42.40 39.90 -8.72
CA GLY A 113 -42.83 39.97 -10.09
C GLY A 113 -44.30 39.68 -10.11
N ALA A 114 -45.09 40.75 -10.19
CA ALA A 114 -46.47 40.71 -10.58
C ALA A 114 -46.54 39.79 -11.78
N ILE A 115 -47.15 38.62 -11.57
CA ILE A 115 -47.41 37.63 -12.60
C ILE A 115 -48.29 38.34 -13.63
N ARG A 116 -47.65 38.94 -14.63
CA ARG A 116 -48.30 39.36 -15.86
C ARG A 116 -48.81 38.08 -16.50
N GLN A 117 -50.09 37.81 -16.26
CA GLN A 117 -50.86 36.82 -16.98
C GLN A 117 -50.80 37.17 -18.48
N LYS A 118 -49.84 36.55 -19.17
CA LYS A 118 -49.84 36.42 -20.63
C LYS A 118 -50.80 35.28 -20.99
N PRO A 119 -51.45 35.38 -22.15
CA PRO A 119 -52.72 34.72 -22.45
C PRO A 119 -52.60 33.20 -22.33
N GLN A 120 -53.64 32.58 -21.76
CA GLN A 120 -53.83 31.13 -21.64
C GLN A 120 -53.22 30.38 -22.83
N GLU A 121 -52.03 29.82 -22.63
CA GLU A 121 -51.62 28.67 -23.41
C GLU A 121 -52.60 27.57 -23.06
N LYS A 122 -53.33 27.13 -24.10
CA LYS A 122 -54.24 25.99 -24.06
C LYS A 122 -53.58 24.91 -23.22
N SER A 123 -54.20 24.60 -22.08
CA SER A 123 -53.85 23.45 -21.28
C SER A 123 -53.75 22.27 -22.23
N SER A 124 -52.51 21.86 -22.55
CA SER A 124 -52.26 20.61 -23.24
C SER A 124 -52.81 19.57 -22.27
N SER A 125 -54.04 19.13 -22.52
CA SER A 125 -54.61 17.97 -21.89
C SER A 125 -53.80 16.80 -22.42
N MET A 126 -52.64 16.60 -21.80
CA MET A 126 -51.82 15.43 -22.04
C MET A 126 -52.72 14.24 -21.75
N ASN A 127 -53.09 13.53 -22.81
CA ASN A 127 -53.99 12.41 -22.73
C ASN A 127 -53.44 11.46 -21.64
N PRO A 128 -54.22 11.06 -20.63
CA PRO A 128 -53.71 10.27 -19.51
C PRO A 128 -53.06 8.96 -19.97
N LEU A 129 -53.48 8.45 -21.12
CA LEU A 129 -52.88 7.33 -21.84
C LEU A 129 -51.44 7.58 -22.31
N VAL A 130 -51.12 8.80 -22.76
CA VAL A 130 -49.76 9.20 -23.18
C VAL A 130 -48.84 9.28 -21.96
N LEU A 131 -49.31 9.86 -20.86
CA LEU A 131 -48.57 9.90 -19.60
C LEU A 131 -48.25 8.49 -19.08
N LEU A 132 -49.25 7.60 -19.10
CA LEU A 132 -49.08 6.21 -18.68
C LEU A 132 -48.15 5.42 -19.62
N GLY A 133 -48.18 5.74 -20.92
CA GLY A 133 -47.25 5.20 -21.92
C GLY A 133 -45.80 5.65 -21.70
N VAL A 134 -45.56 6.93 -21.42
CA VAL A 134 -44.21 7.44 -21.13
C VAL A 134 -43.66 6.82 -19.85
N LEU A 135 -44.51 6.68 -18.83
CA LEU A 135 -44.14 6.11 -17.55
C LEU A 135 -43.82 4.61 -17.68
N SER A 136 -44.60 3.84 -18.45
CA SER A 136 -44.31 2.43 -18.70
C SER A 136 -43.01 2.23 -19.50
N VAL A 137 -42.75 3.06 -20.52
CA VAL A 137 -41.48 3.01 -21.27
C VAL A 137 -40.29 3.30 -20.36
N SER A 138 -40.39 4.27 -19.45
CA SER A 138 -39.30 4.58 -18.51
C SER A 138 -38.97 3.42 -17.55
N VAL A 139 -40.00 2.69 -17.10
CA VAL A 139 -39.83 1.52 -16.22
C VAL A 139 -39.24 0.34 -17.01
N VAL A 140 -39.77 0.07 -18.21
CA VAL A 140 -39.23 -0.98 -19.09
C VAL A 140 -37.77 -0.72 -19.44
N LEU A 141 -37.42 0.52 -19.78
CA LEU A 141 -36.03 0.88 -20.08
C LEU A 141 -35.12 0.67 -18.87
N SER A 142 -35.58 1.02 -17.67
CA SER A 142 -34.84 0.77 -16.42
C SER A 142 -34.64 -0.72 -16.16
N ILE A 143 -35.66 -1.56 -16.41
CA ILE A 143 -35.56 -3.02 -16.28
C ILE A 143 -34.59 -3.60 -17.31
N VAL A 144 -34.65 -3.13 -18.55
CA VAL A 144 -33.75 -3.57 -19.63
C VAL A 144 -32.30 -3.20 -19.29
N LEU A 145 -32.05 -1.98 -18.82
CA LEU A 145 -30.72 -1.57 -18.39
C LEU A 145 -30.22 -2.32 -17.14
N ALA A 146 -31.12 -2.76 -16.25
CA ALA A 146 -30.77 -3.62 -15.13
C ALA A 146 -30.47 -5.07 -15.56
N MET A 147 -31.05 -5.53 -16.66
CA MET A 147 -30.81 -6.86 -17.26
C MET A 147 -29.59 -6.89 -18.17
N ILE A 148 -29.23 -5.76 -18.77
CA ILE A 148 -27.95 -5.58 -19.46
C ILE A 148 -26.92 -5.36 -18.35
N ASP A 149 -26.33 -6.44 -17.86
CA ASP A 149 -25.14 -6.38 -17.02
C ASP A 149 -24.04 -5.69 -17.84
N LEU A 150 -23.84 -4.39 -17.59
CA LEU A 150 -22.77 -3.60 -18.19
C LEU A 150 -21.39 -4.05 -17.70
N ASN A 151 -21.32 -5.09 -16.85
CA ASN A 151 -20.07 -5.81 -16.70
C ASN A 151 -19.75 -6.52 -18.01
N PRO A 152 -18.68 -6.12 -18.74
CA PRO A 152 -18.14 -6.99 -19.76
C PRO A 152 -17.90 -8.37 -19.10
N PRO A 153 -18.21 -9.49 -19.79
CA PRO A 153 -17.97 -10.81 -19.24
C PRO A 153 -16.49 -10.87 -18.85
N ALA A 154 -16.23 -10.87 -17.55
CA ALA A 154 -14.90 -10.88 -17.00
C ALA A 154 -14.21 -12.15 -17.53
N ASP A 155 -13.28 -11.93 -18.45
CA ASP A 155 -12.51 -12.97 -19.11
C ASP A 155 -11.98 -13.92 -18.02
N PRO A 156 -12.24 -15.25 -18.06
CA PRO A 156 -11.82 -16.15 -16.98
C PRO A 156 -10.32 -16.02 -16.68
N ARG A 157 -9.52 -15.63 -17.69
CA ARG A 157 -8.10 -15.30 -17.56
C ARG A 157 -7.83 -14.07 -16.70
N SER A 158 -8.64 -13.02 -16.77
CA SER A 158 -8.46 -11.82 -15.94
C SER A 158 -8.71 -12.13 -14.46
N LYS A 159 -9.76 -12.92 -14.15
CA LYS A 159 -10.03 -13.40 -12.80
C LYS A 159 -8.87 -14.24 -12.24
N THR A 160 -8.29 -15.13 -13.03
CA THR A 160 -7.12 -15.91 -12.61
C THR A 160 -5.92 -15.00 -12.35
N LYS A 161 -5.66 -14.00 -13.20
CA LYS A 161 -4.55 -13.04 -12.98
C LYS A 161 -4.73 -12.23 -11.70
N GLU A 162 -5.93 -11.73 -11.43
CA GLU A 162 -6.23 -11.00 -10.20
C GLU A 162 -6.01 -11.88 -8.95
N GLN A 163 -6.43 -13.14 -9.01
CA GLN A 163 -6.17 -14.10 -7.94
C GLN A 163 -4.67 -14.33 -7.72
N GLN A 164 -3.87 -14.44 -8.78
CA GLN A 164 -2.41 -14.60 -8.65
C GLN A 164 -1.75 -13.36 -8.03
N ARG A 165 -2.19 -12.15 -8.40
CA ARG A 165 -1.70 -10.92 -7.76
C ARG A 165 -2.03 -10.89 -6.27
N TYR A 166 -3.24 -11.28 -5.91
CA TYR A 166 -3.66 -11.38 -4.51
C TYR A 166 -2.81 -12.39 -3.72
N LEU A 167 -2.51 -13.56 -4.31
CA LEU A 167 -1.61 -14.56 -3.69
C LEU A 167 -0.21 -13.99 -3.48
N ILE A 168 0.34 -13.29 -4.48
CA ILE A 168 1.67 -12.66 -4.38
C ILE A 168 1.71 -11.64 -3.25
N GLU A 169 0.70 -10.77 -3.17
CA GLU A 169 0.60 -9.75 -2.13
C GLU A 169 0.50 -10.37 -0.74
N ARG A 170 -0.43 -11.31 -0.54
CA ARG A 170 -0.67 -11.94 0.75
C ARG A 170 0.55 -12.72 1.27
N ASP A 171 1.18 -13.50 0.40
CA ASP A 171 2.17 -14.49 0.84
C ASP A 171 3.62 -13.98 0.75
N PHE A 172 3.93 -12.97 -0.08
CA PHE A 172 5.32 -12.58 -0.36
C PHE A 172 5.68 -11.14 0.03
N PHE A 173 4.71 -10.25 0.30
CA PHE A 173 5.00 -8.87 0.70
C PHE A 173 5.49 -8.72 2.16
N GLY A 174 5.46 -9.82 2.92
CA GLY A 174 5.87 -9.88 4.32
C GLY A 174 4.69 -9.69 5.27
N THR A 175 4.63 -10.49 6.32
CA THR A 175 3.62 -10.36 7.39
C THR A 175 3.99 -9.21 8.32
N GLY A 176 3.33 -8.07 8.15
CA GLY A 176 3.37 -6.94 9.08
C GLY A 176 4.62 -6.06 8.97
N ASN A 177 4.59 -4.97 9.76
CA ASN A 177 5.45 -3.78 9.82
C ASN A 177 6.97 -4.01 9.70
N ILE A 178 7.44 -4.49 8.55
CA ILE A 178 8.85 -4.63 8.18
C ILE A 178 9.22 -3.31 7.50
N ASP A 179 10.04 -2.50 8.18
CA ASP A 179 10.61 -1.28 7.62
C ASP A 179 11.26 -1.57 6.26
N ASN A 180 11.16 -0.65 5.30
CA ASN A 180 11.76 -0.81 3.96
C ASN A 180 13.26 -1.16 3.96
N ARG A 181 13.96 -0.94 5.09
CA ARG A 181 15.38 -1.28 5.27
C ARG A 181 15.66 -2.76 5.49
N THR A 182 14.69 -3.56 5.90
CA THR A 182 14.84 -5.00 6.14
C THR A 182 14.14 -5.86 5.07
N LEU A 183 13.58 -5.21 4.04
CA LEU A 183 12.97 -5.91 2.91
C LEU A 183 14.02 -6.58 2.03
N LYS A 184 13.73 -7.82 1.64
CA LYS A 184 14.57 -8.51 0.66
C LYS A 184 14.43 -7.86 -0.72
N PRO A 185 15.48 -7.91 -1.57
CA PRO A 185 15.45 -7.28 -2.90
C PRO A 185 14.26 -7.68 -3.76
N TYR A 186 13.87 -8.96 -3.75
CA TYR A 186 12.71 -9.42 -4.51
C TYR A 186 11.39 -8.84 -4.03
N GLN A 187 11.24 -8.56 -2.73
CA GLN A 187 10.01 -7.97 -2.19
C GLN A 187 9.85 -6.52 -2.65
N ILE A 188 10.96 -5.80 -2.82
CA ILE A 188 10.96 -4.44 -3.36
C ILE A 188 10.46 -4.47 -4.81
N LEU A 189 11.02 -5.36 -5.64
CA LEU A 189 10.63 -5.50 -7.04
C LEU A 189 9.15 -5.92 -7.20
N LEU A 190 8.65 -6.81 -6.35
CA LEU A 190 7.23 -7.20 -6.38
C LEU A 190 6.30 -6.02 -6.01
N ARG A 191 6.67 -5.20 -5.02
CA ARG A 191 5.90 -3.98 -4.68
C ARG A 191 5.97 -2.94 -5.79
N GLU A 192 7.12 -2.79 -6.45
CA GLU A 192 7.27 -1.90 -7.60
C GLU A 192 6.45 -2.36 -8.79
N ALA A 193 6.39 -3.67 -9.06
CA ALA A 193 5.51 -4.26 -10.07
C ALA A 193 4.04 -3.92 -9.77
N GLN A 194 3.60 -4.07 -8.52
CA GLN A 194 2.24 -3.71 -8.12
C GLN A 194 1.95 -2.22 -8.30
N ARG A 195 2.90 -1.33 -7.98
CA ARG A 195 2.77 0.12 -8.23
C ARG A 195 2.77 0.47 -9.71
N ALA A 196 3.48 -0.28 -10.54
CA ALA A 196 3.44 -0.11 -11.99
C ALA A 196 2.07 -0.52 -12.54
N TYR A 197 1.53 -1.65 -12.08
CA TYR A 197 0.19 -2.11 -12.40
C TYR A 197 -0.89 -1.07 -12.05
N THR A 198 -0.88 -0.51 -10.82
CA THR A 198 -1.87 0.50 -10.43
C THR A 198 -1.76 1.81 -11.22
N ARG A 199 -0.60 2.08 -11.83
CA ARG A 199 -0.39 3.20 -12.76
C ARG A 199 -0.76 2.87 -14.21
N GLY A 200 -1.12 1.62 -14.51
CA GLY A 200 -1.38 1.15 -15.87
C GLY A 200 -0.12 0.91 -16.71
N ASP A 201 1.07 0.92 -16.09
CA ASP A 201 2.32 0.66 -16.79
C ASP A 201 2.67 -0.84 -16.76
N TYR A 202 2.06 -1.57 -17.68
CA TYR A 202 2.22 -3.03 -17.79
C TYR A 202 3.63 -3.44 -18.25
N LYS A 203 4.39 -2.55 -18.89
CA LYS A 203 5.75 -2.86 -19.36
C LYS A 203 6.69 -2.97 -18.17
N THR A 204 6.68 -1.96 -17.30
CA THR A 204 7.53 -1.95 -16.10
C THR A 204 7.07 -3.01 -15.08
N GLU A 205 5.77 -3.30 -14.98
CA GLU A 205 5.25 -4.45 -14.21
C GLU A 205 5.93 -5.75 -14.63
N ARG A 206 5.92 -6.05 -15.94
CA ARG A 206 6.49 -7.27 -16.51
C ARG A 206 8.01 -7.35 -16.36
N GLU A 207 8.72 -6.26 -16.57
CA GLU A 207 10.17 -6.21 -16.38
C GLU A 207 10.56 -6.53 -14.94
N ASN A 208 9.84 -5.97 -13.97
CA ASN A 208 10.07 -6.25 -12.56
C ASN A 208 9.79 -7.72 -12.23
N TYR A 209 8.72 -8.30 -12.77
CA TYR A 209 8.45 -9.74 -12.62
C TYR A 209 9.52 -10.63 -13.24
N ARG A 210 10.05 -10.27 -14.42
CA ARG A 210 11.17 -11.00 -15.05
C ARG A 210 12.44 -10.95 -14.20
N ARG A 211 12.78 -9.79 -13.62
CA ARG A 211 13.90 -9.66 -12.67
C ARG A 211 13.71 -10.55 -11.44
N VAL A 212 12.49 -10.66 -10.93
CA VAL A 212 12.19 -11.58 -9.81
C VAL A 212 12.41 -13.03 -10.21
N LEU A 213 11.95 -13.44 -11.39
CA LEU A 213 12.22 -14.78 -11.92
C LEU A 213 13.72 -15.06 -12.11
N GLU A 214 14.48 -14.07 -12.57
CA GLU A 214 15.93 -14.17 -12.71
C GLU A 214 16.61 -14.41 -11.36
N MET A 215 16.25 -13.66 -10.32
CA MET A 215 16.75 -13.90 -8.96
C MET A 215 16.37 -15.28 -8.42
N LEU A 216 15.14 -15.73 -8.64
CA LEU A 216 14.68 -17.07 -8.24
C LEU A 216 15.48 -18.18 -8.94
N ARG A 217 15.85 -17.97 -10.21
CA ARG A 217 16.67 -18.92 -10.99
C ARG A 217 18.13 -18.88 -10.60
N ALA A 218 18.68 -17.69 -10.32
CA ALA A 218 20.06 -17.52 -9.85
C ALA A 218 20.28 -18.21 -8.49
N GLU A 219 19.32 -18.09 -7.56
CA GLU A 219 19.39 -18.75 -6.25
C GLU A 219 18.99 -20.24 -6.26
N ARG A 220 18.62 -20.79 -7.41
CA ARG A 220 18.30 -22.22 -7.54
C ARG A 220 19.54 -23.12 -7.38
N GLY A 221 20.75 -22.54 -7.35
CA GLY A 221 22.03 -23.22 -7.17
C GLY A 221 22.55 -23.26 -5.73
N ALA A 222 23.35 -24.30 -5.43
CA ALA A 222 24.17 -24.58 -4.24
C ALA A 222 23.50 -24.59 -2.84
N ASP A 223 22.68 -23.60 -2.49
CA ASP A 223 22.16 -23.46 -1.13
C ASP A 223 20.70 -23.91 -1.02
N ARG A 224 20.42 -24.85 -0.11
CA ARG A 224 19.08 -25.44 0.09
C ARG A 224 18.03 -24.44 0.60
N LYS A 225 18.42 -23.19 0.85
CA LYS A 225 17.62 -22.14 1.48
C LYS A 225 17.30 -21.08 0.41
N GLY A 226 16.40 -21.41 -0.51
CA GLY A 226 16.04 -20.51 -1.61
C GLY A 226 15.47 -19.15 -1.15
N LEU A 227 15.32 -18.23 -2.11
CA LEU A 227 15.11 -16.79 -1.94
C LEU A 227 14.02 -16.40 -0.94
N THR A 228 12.88 -17.09 -0.97
CA THR A 228 11.74 -16.82 -0.09
C THR A 228 11.83 -17.56 1.25
N GLY A 229 12.94 -18.26 1.51
CA GLY A 229 13.21 -19.09 2.69
C GLY A 229 12.87 -20.56 2.53
N SER A 230 12.19 -20.95 1.44
CA SER A 230 11.87 -22.35 1.15
C SER A 230 11.63 -22.58 -0.33
N ARG A 231 12.14 -23.71 -0.85
CA ARG A 231 12.00 -24.09 -2.27
C ARG A 231 10.53 -24.19 -2.73
N ARG A 232 9.62 -24.62 -1.86
CA ARG A 232 8.19 -24.71 -2.18
C ARG A 232 7.57 -23.34 -2.43
N ARG A 233 7.93 -22.34 -1.61
CA ARG A 233 7.45 -20.96 -1.80
C ARG A 233 8.06 -20.32 -3.04
N ASP A 234 9.31 -20.64 -3.37
CA ASP A 234 9.94 -20.19 -4.61
C ASP A 234 9.22 -20.74 -5.85
N MET A 235 8.84 -22.02 -5.84
CA MET A 235 8.04 -22.62 -6.92
C MET A 235 6.67 -21.96 -7.05
N GLN A 236 6.00 -21.71 -5.92
CA GLN A 236 4.69 -21.03 -5.92
C GLN A 236 4.78 -19.61 -6.47
N LEU A 237 5.84 -18.88 -6.13
CA LEU A 237 6.07 -17.53 -6.66
C LEU A 237 6.36 -17.56 -8.16
N GLU A 238 7.19 -18.51 -8.62
CA GLU A 238 7.48 -18.68 -10.04
C GLU A 238 6.22 -19.02 -10.84
N GLU A 239 5.39 -19.95 -10.35
CA GLU A 239 4.11 -20.32 -10.96
C GLU A 239 3.17 -19.12 -11.05
N ALA A 240 2.95 -18.40 -9.94
CA ALA A 240 2.10 -17.21 -9.92
C ALA A 240 2.55 -16.14 -10.92
N ILE A 241 3.85 -15.85 -10.95
CA ILE A 241 4.42 -14.87 -11.90
C ILE A 241 4.29 -15.38 -13.35
N SER A 242 4.53 -16.67 -13.60
CA SER A 242 4.39 -17.25 -14.95
C SER A 242 2.97 -17.10 -15.49
N VAL A 243 1.95 -17.27 -14.65
CA VAL A 243 0.53 -17.10 -15.03
C VAL A 243 0.23 -15.62 -15.34
N LEU A 244 0.84 -14.69 -14.63
CA LEU A 244 0.71 -13.26 -14.93
C LEU A 244 1.37 -12.89 -16.26
N LEU A 245 2.45 -13.56 -16.63
CA LEU A 245 3.17 -13.33 -17.89
C LEU A 245 2.58 -14.10 -19.09
N SER A 246 1.85 -15.21 -18.88
CA SER A 246 1.41 -16.12 -19.96
C SER A 246 0.18 -15.68 -20.75
N GLY A 247 -0.52 -14.63 -20.32
CA GLY A 247 -1.73 -14.16 -20.97
C GLY A 247 -1.51 -12.98 -21.92
N GLU A 248 -0.51 -13.07 -22.79
CA GLU A 248 -0.39 -12.29 -24.03
C GLU A 248 -1.19 -12.95 -25.16
#